data_AF-A0A0Q8E898-F1
#
_entry.id   AF-A0A0Q8E898-F1
#
_cell.length_a   1.000
_cell.length_b   1.000
_cell.length_c   1.000
_cell.angle_alpha   90.00
_cell.angle_beta   90.00
_cell.angle_gamma   90.00
#
_symmetry.space_group_name_H-M   'P 1'
#
loop_
_entity.id
_entity.type
_entity.pdbx_description
1 polymer ?
#
loop_
_entity_poly.entity_id
_entity_poly.type
_entity_poly.pdbx_seq_one_letter_code
_entity_poly.pdbx_strand_id
1 'polypeptide(L)'
;MAFILQNWPLSVIVIDDFKVPDDDGYGFDAYGRTELTVEYLGSSALGESRVLWPSCPGREETGYRRGCVVLASPELAAIVSGLPELRGIPGLTVTG
;
A
#
# COMPACT_ATOMS: atom_id res chain seq x y z
N MET A 1 -0.51 -12.77 -1.32
CA MET A 1 0.22 -12.17 -0.19
C MET A 1 0.46 -13.14 0.97
N ALA A 2 -0.55 -13.89 1.44
CA ALA A 2 -0.38 -14.82 2.58
C ALA A 2 0.84 -15.76 2.47
N PHE A 3 1.12 -16.31 1.29
CA PHE A 3 2.33 -17.11 1.05
C PHE A 3 3.63 -16.34 1.27
N ILE A 4 3.70 -15.08 0.87
CA ILE A 4 4.89 -14.25 1.05
C ILE A 4 5.09 -13.97 2.54
N LEU A 5 4.05 -13.51 3.24
CA LEU A 5 4.14 -13.19 4.67
C LEU A 5 4.50 -14.40 5.53
N GLN A 6 4.06 -15.61 5.15
CA GLN A 6 4.37 -16.85 5.86
C GLN A 6 5.83 -17.30 5.68
N ASN A 7 6.46 -17.00 4.55
CA ASN A 7 7.82 -17.47 4.23
C ASN A 7 8.88 -16.38 4.40
N TRP A 8 8.49 -15.11 4.38
CA TRP A 8 9.35 -13.94 4.57
C TRP A 8 8.76 -13.02 5.65
N PRO A 9 8.87 -13.41 6.94
CA PRO A 9 8.28 -12.65 8.03
C PRO A 9 8.92 -11.27 8.21
N LEU A 10 10.20 -11.12 7.87
CA LEU A 10 10.90 -9.83 7.78
C LEU A 10 10.85 -9.35 6.33
N SER A 11 9.76 -8.67 5.96
CA SER A 11 9.56 -8.19 4.60
C SER A 11 9.00 -6.76 4.53
N VAL A 12 9.35 -6.10 3.43
CA VAL A 12 8.69 -4.91 2.91
C VAL A 12 8.24 -5.27 1.50
N ILE A 13 6.94 -5.20 1.26
CA ILE A 13 6.33 -5.55 -0.02
C ILE A 13 5.84 -4.26 -0.65
N VAL A 14 6.20 -4.02 -1.91
CA VAL A 14 5.67 -2.93 -2.72
C VAL A 14 4.78 -3.55 -3.78
N ILE A 15 3.58 -3.00 -3.94
CA ILE A 15 2.66 -3.36 -5.01
C ILE A 15 2.47 -2.10 -5.85
N ASP A 16 3.00 -2.14 -7.07
CA ASP A 16 2.88 -1.07 -8.05
C ASP A 16 1.44 -0.96 -8.60
N ASP A 17 1.15 0.16 -9.25
CA ASP A 17 -0.12 0.44 -9.91
C ASP A 17 -1.35 0.31 -8.99
N PHE A 18 -1.16 0.62 -7.71
CA PHE A 18 -2.14 0.43 -6.65
C PHE A 18 -2.80 1.75 -6.25
N LYS A 19 -4.09 1.70 -5.88
CA LYS A 19 -4.86 2.90 -5.54
C LYS A 19 -4.29 3.60 -4.30
N VAL A 20 -4.18 4.93 -4.37
CA VAL A 20 -3.94 5.82 -3.22
C VAL A 20 -5.31 6.39 -2.78
N PRO A 21 -5.94 5.87 -1.70
CA PRO A 21 -7.35 6.11 -1.41
C PRO A 21 -7.78 7.56 -1.24
N ASP A 22 -6.88 8.45 -0.81
CA ASP A 22 -7.14 9.85 -0.52
C ASP A 22 -6.44 10.83 -1.49
N ASP A 23 -5.92 10.33 -2.61
CA ASP A 23 -5.24 11.15 -3.61
C ASP A 23 -5.55 10.69 -5.05
N ASP A 24 -6.54 11.33 -5.66
CA ASP A 24 -6.93 11.11 -7.06
C ASP A 24 -5.88 11.60 -8.08
N GLY A 25 -4.79 12.23 -7.63
CA GLY A 25 -3.65 12.57 -8.47
C GLY A 25 -2.89 11.34 -8.97
N TYR A 26 -3.08 10.18 -8.33
CA TYR A 26 -2.48 8.91 -8.71
C TYR A 26 -3.45 8.04 -9.52
N GLY A 27 -3.01 7.59 -10.69
CA GLY A 27 -3.63 6.49 -11.42
C GLY A 27 -3.27 5.13 -10.82
N PHE A 28 -4.12 4.13 -11.07
CA PHE A 28 -3.92 2.73 -10.65
C PHE A 28 -4.56 1.78 -11.66
N ASP A 29 -4.29 0.48 -11.54
CA ASP A 29 -4.81 -0.55 -12.46
C ASP A 29 -6.07 -1.24 -11.92
N ALA A 30 -6.79 -1.85 -12.85
CA ALA A 30 -7.91 -2.75 -12.56
C ALA A 30 -7.79 -4.04 -13.39
N TYR A 31 -8.02 -5.18 -12.75
CA TYR A 31 -8.21 -6.45 -13.44
C TYR A 31 -9.69 -6.60 -13.79
N GLY A 32 -10.05 -6.15 -15.00
CA GLY A 32 -11.43 -6.11 -15.45
C GLY A 32 -12.24 -5.09 -14.65
N ARG A 33 -13.13 -5.56 -13.77
CA ARG A 33 -13.96 -4.69 -12.90
C ARG A 33 -13.40 -4.50 -11.51
N THR A 34 -12.27 -5.15 -11.21
CA THR A 34 -11.70 -5.18 -9.88
C THR A 34 -10.52 -4.24 -9.80
N GLU A 35 -10.67 -3.15 -9.06
CA GLU A 35 -9.61 -2.18 -8.79
C GLU A 35 -8.54 -2.79 -7.85
N LEU A 36 -7.28 -2.38 -8.03
CA LEU A 36 -6.20 -2.72 -7.11
C LEU A 36 -6.27 -1.84 -5.85
N THR A 37 -7.02 -2.31 -4.86
CA THR A 37 -7.23 -1.61 -3.58
C THR A 37 -6.96 -2.51 -2.37
N VAL A 38 -6.91 -1.94 -1.16
CA VAL A 38 -6.72 -2.72 0.07
C VAL A 38 -7.87 -3.67 0.34
N GLU A 39 -9.09 -3.31 -0.08
CA GLU A 39 -10.27 -4.18 -0.04
C GLU A 39 -10.10 -5.39 -0.96
N TYR A 40 -9.49 -5.19 -2.15
CA TYR A 40 -9.17 -6.30 -3.06
C TYR A 40 -8.17 -7.29 -2.45
N LEU A 41 -7.17 -6.80 -1.70
CA LEU A 41 -6.24 -7.69 -1.00
C LEU A 41 -6.94 -8.46 0.12
N GLY A 42 -7.77 -7.77 0.91
CA GLY A 42 -8.47 -8.34 2.05
C GLY A 42 -7.58 -8.57 3.28
N SER A 43 -8.20 -8.77 4.44
CA SER A 43 -7.51 -8.86 5.73
C SER A 43 -6.51 -10.03 5.81
N SER A 44 -6.84 -11.17 5.21
CA SER A 44 -5.98 -12.36 5.23
C SER A 44 -4.68 -12.16 4.44
N ALA A 45 -4.71 -11.33 3.40
CA ALA A 45 -3.55 -10.98 2.60
C ALA A 45 -2.65 -9.96 3.30
N LEU A 46 -3.25 -9.04 4.07
CA LEU A 46 -2.54 -7.98 4.77
C LEU A 46 -1.96 -8.46 6.10
N GLY A 47 -2.59 -9.43 6.76
CA GLY A 47 -2.17 -9.90 8.08
C GLY A 47 -2.06 -8.74 9.07
N GLU A 48 -0.94 -8.67 9.78
CA GLU A 48 -0.61 -7.57 10.69
C GLU A 48 0.31 -6.51 10.06
N SER A 49 0.43 -6.51 8.73
CA SER A 49 1.32 -5.56 8.04
C SER A 49 0.85 -4.12 8.23
N ARG A 50 1.83 -3.23 8.40
CA ARG A 50 1.61 -1.79 8.33
C ARG A 50 1.46 -1.38 6.86
N VAL A 51 0.31 -0.79 6.54
CA VAL A 51 -0.01 -0.31 5.19
C VAL A 51 0.35 1.17 5.06
N LEU A 52 1.10 1.51 4.02
CA LEU A 52 1.63 2.84 3.75
C LEU A 52 1.48 3.17 2.26
N TRP A 53 1.41 4.46 1.94
CA TRP A 53 1.32 5.01 0.58
C TRP A 53 2.37 6.11 0.40
N PRO A 54 2.64 6.54 -0.85
CA PRO A 54 3.46 7.73 -1.11
C PRO A 54 3.00 8.95 -0.32
N SER A 55 3.96 9.67 0.26
CA SER A 55 3.71 10.96 0.93
C SER A 55 3.64 12.14 -0.05
N CYS A 56 4.29 12.01 -1.20
CA CYS A 56 4.22 12.98 -2.28
C CYS A 56 2.78 13.08 -2.80
N PRO A 57 2.21 14.29 -2.95
CA PRO A 57 0.93 14.44 -3.63
C PRO A 57 1.04 14.06 -5.11
N GLY A 58 0.10 13.27 -5.64
CA GLY A 58 0.15 12.80 -7.03
C GLY A 58 0.14 13.93 -8.07
N ARG A 59 -0.40 15.10 -7.72
CA ARG A 59 -0.35 16.31 -8.56
C ARG A 59 1.07 16.88 -8.73
N GLU A 60 1.94 16.65 -7.74
CA GLU A 60 3.33 17.12 -7.70
C GLU A 60 4.28 16.10 -8.35
N GLU A 61 3.81 14.88 -8.60
CA GLU A 61 4.54 13.85 -9.34
C GLU A 61 4.68 14.17 -10.84
N THR A 62 5.76 13.65 -11.40
CA THR A 62 6.05 13.72 -12.84
C THR A 62 5.80 12.35 -13.50
N GLY A 63 5.72 12.32 -14.83
CA GLY A 63 5.48 11.08 -15.57
C GLY A 63 4.03 10.57 -15.44
N TYR A 64 3.87 9.25 -15.30
CA TYR A 64 2.56 8.58 -15.34
C TYR A 64 1.74 8.68 -14.05
N ARG A 65 2.33 9.18 -12.95
CA ARG A 65 1.66 9.40 -11.66
C ARG A 65 0.90 8.15 -11.21
N ARG A 66 1.59 7.02 -11.09
CA ARG A 66 1.00 5.74 -10.72
C ARG A 66 1.19 5.49 -9.24
N GLY A 67 0.11 5.13 -8.57
CA GLY A 67 0.13 4.86 -7.13
C GLY A 67 0.80 3.53 -6.82
N CYS A 68 1.15 3.36 -5.55
CA CYS A 68 1.60 2.08 -5.01
C CYS A 68 1.14 1.96 -3.56
N VAL A 69 1.21 0.74 -3.04
CA VAL A 69 1.06 0.48 -1.60
C VAL A 69 2.29 -0.26 -1.10
N VAL A 70 2.72 0.10 0.10
CA VAL A 70 3.82 -0.54 0.82
C VAL A 70 3.25 -1.26 2.04
N LEU A 71 3.54 -2.56 2.12
CA LEU A 71 3.19 -3.41 3.25
C LEU A 71 4.48 -3.75 4.01
N ALA A 72 4.61 -3.22 5.23
CA ALA A 72 5.73 -3.55 6.10
C ALA A 72 5.30 -4.59 7.13
N SER A 73 6.10 -5.64 7.28
CA SER A 73 5.99 -6.59 8.40
C SER A 73 5.99 -5.86 9.76
N PRO A 74 5.33 -6.42 10.80
CA PRO A 74 5.24 -5.79 12.13
C PRO A 74 6.59 -5.34 12.69
N GLU A 75 7.63 -6.15 12.52
CA GLU A 75 8.98 -5.91 13.00
C GLU A 75 9.66 -4.73 12.28
N LEU A 76 9.28 -4.44 11.04
CA LEU A 76 9.81 -3.33 10.24
C LEU A 76 8.91 -2.10 10.22
N ALA A 77 7.69 -2.20 10.75
CA ALA A 77 6.67 -1.17 10.66
C ALA A 77 7.15 0.20 11.16
N ALA A 78 7.86 0.25 12.28
CA ALA A 78 8.37 1.50 12.84
C ALA A 78 9.44 2.16 11.96
N ILE A 79 10.35 1.35 11.41
CA ILE A 79 11.44 1.84 10.54
C ILE A 79 10.84 2.36 9.22
N VAL A 80 9.96 1.58 8.58
CA VAL A 80 9.38 1.93 7.29
C VAL A 80 8.41 3.12 7.41
N SER A 81 7.65 3.21 8.51
CA SER A 81 6.78 4.38 8.78
C SER A 81 7.57 5.66 9.05
N GLY A 82 8.87 5.57 9.37
CA GLY A 82 9.74 6.72 9.59
C GLY A 82 10.32 7.30 8.29
N LEU A 83 10.11 6.64 7.14
CA LEU A 83 10.58 7.14 5.85
C LEU A 83 9.72 8.33 5.42
N PRO A 84 10.33 9.49 5.08
CA PRO A 84 9.58 10.69 4.70
C PRO A 84 8.79 10.52 3.41
N GLU A 85 9.14 9.54 2.57
CA GLU A 85 8.47 9.21 1.31
C GLU A 85 7.16 8.42 1.51
N LEU A 86 6.89 7.95 2.73
CA LEU A 86 5.75 7.11 3.04
C LEU A 86 4.86 7.73 4.12
N ARG A 87 3.56 7.48 4.00
CA ARG A 87 2.57 7.89 4.99
C ARG A 87 1.52 6.81 5.19
N GLY A 88 0.99 6.72 6.41
CA GLY A 88 -0.27 6.06 6.65
C GLY A 88 -1.42 7.02 6.37
N ILE A 89 -2.58 6.48 5.99
CA ILE A 89 -3.82 7.26 5.85
C ILE A 89 -4.60 7.12 7.16
N PRO A 90 -4.78 8.21 7.94
CA PRO A 90 -5.51 8.16 9.20
C PRO A 90 -6.96 7.72 8.99
N GLY A 91 -7.47 6.84 9.85
CA GLY A 91 -8.86 6.40 9.82
C GLY A 91 -9.21 5.38 8.73
N LEU A 92 -8.29 5.08 7.81
CA LEU A 92 -8.46 3.99 6.86
C LEU A 92 -8.34 2.67 7.62
N THR A 93 -9.50 2.07 7.91
CA THR A 93 -9.59 0.75 8.50
C THR A 93 -9.79 -0.23 7.37
N VAL A 94 -8.81 -1.09 7.11
CA VAL A 94 -9.02 -2.19 6.17
C VAL A 94 -9.95 -3.18 6.84
N THR A 95 -11.22 -3.14 6.45
CA THR A 95 -12.21 -4.11 6.88
C THR A 95 -12.05 -5.35 6.03
N GLY A 96 -11.87 -6.48 6.72
CA GLY A 96 -11.76 -7.81 6.11
C GLY A 96 -13.11 -8.39 5.74
#